data_AF-A0A7S2TBR4-F1
#
_entry.id   AF-A0A7S2TBR4-F1
#
_cell.length_a   1.000
_cell.length_b   1.000
_cell.length_c   1.000
_cell.angle_alpha   90.00
_cell.angle_beta   90.00
_cell.angle_gamma   90.00
#
_symmetry.space_group_name_H-M   'P 1'
#
loop_
_entity.id
_entity.type
_entity.pdbx_description
1 polymer ?
#
loop_
_entity_poly.entity_id
_entity_poly.type
_entity_poly.pdbx_seq_one_letter_code
_entity_poly.pdbx_strand_id
1 'polypeptide(L)'
;MLTLLGFQQAGDYYLLKKNFEDPVRLFMGKTSLESVKQSELYLLGKEKIAFRKAVKESIKDASNEEQRRREGFRTDVPVEPPAGAAGTTSVRVYCGDADVRRNFQSDHTLKGVIMWLGATLSSILPEKLDEGEWELVDRSYYPPKLLNVEQVKDSTLMALNIWPSGEIEIQSAGTHEKERELNGIKEK
;
A
#
# COMPACT_ATOMS: atom_id res chain seq x y z
N MET A 1 -2.55 -28.14 15.49
CA MET A 1 -3.19 -28.29 14.17
C MET A 1 -2.41 -29.26 13.26
N LEU A 2 -1.09 -29.11 13.11
CA LEU A 2 -0.26 -30.03 12.29
C LEU A 2 -0.14 -31.46 12.85
N THR A 3 -0.16 -31.62 14.18
CA THR A 3 -0.17 -32.93 14.85
C THR A 3 -1.40 -33.79 14.52
N LEU A 4 -2.55 -33.17 14.21
CA LEU A 4 -3.78 -33.87 13.80
C LEU A 4 -3.70 -34.43 12.37
N LEU A 5 -2.75 -33.94 11.57
CA LEU A 5 -2.46 -34.37 10.20
C LEU A 5 -1.34 -35.44 10.15
N GLY A 6 -0.88 -35.93 11.31
CA GLY A 6 0.14 -36.97 11.40
C GLY A 6 1.59 -36.46 11.55
N PHE A 7 1.80 -35.14 11.66
CA PHE A 7 3.12 -34.59 11.89
C PHE A 7 3.55 -34.79 13.36
N GLN A 8 4.71 -35.41 13.56
CA GLN A 8 5.33 -35.52 14.88
C GLN A 8 6.42 -34.46 15.03
N GLN A 9 6.47 -33.80 16.18
CA GLN A 9 7.55 -32.87 16.50
C GLN A 9 8.83 -33.67 16.81
N ALA A 10 9.92 -33.32 16.13
CA ALA A 10 11.25 -33.87 16.32
C ALA A 10 12.23 -32.70 16.51
N GLY A 11 12.42 -32.28 17.77
CA GLY A 11 13.14 -31.05 18.09
C GLY A 11 12.38 -29.81 17.62
N ASP A 12 13.02 -28.99 16.80
CA ASP A 12 12.44 -27.75 16.25
C ASP A 12 11.63 -27.97 14.96
N TYR A 13 11.61 -29.20 14.42
CA TYR A 13 10.95 -29.52 13.15
C TYR A 13 9.75 -30.44 13.35
N TYR A 14 8.80 -30.36 12.41
CA TYR A 14 7.69 -31.31 12.31
C TYR A 14 7.94 -32.26 11.15
N LEU A 15 8.00 -33.56 11.44
CA LEU A 15 8.22 -34.61 10.45
C LEU A 15 6.96 -35.45 10.28
N LEU A 16 6.55 -35.63 9.02
CA LEU A 16 5.55 -36.62 8.65
C LEU A 16 6.25 -37.96 8.49
N LYS A 17 6.03 -38.90 9.43
CA LYS A 17 6.56 -40.26 9.30
C LYS A 17 5.62 -41.07 8.41
N LYS A 18 6.20 -41.85 7.50
CA LYS A 18 5.51 -42.69 6.50
C LYS A 18 4.44 -43.65 7.07
N ASN A 19 4.49 -43.95 8.37
CA ASN A 19 3.53 -44.84 9.04
C ASN A 19 2.40 -44.11 9.79
N PHE A 20 2.44 -42.77 9.82
CA PHE A 20 1.46 -41.90 10.48
C PHE A 20 0.80 -40.93 9.51
N GLU A 21 1.07 -41.08 8.21
CA GLU A 21 0.37 -40.33 7.16
C GLU A 21 -1.05 -40.88 7.02
N ASP A 22 -2.04 -40.01 7.15
CA ASP A 22 -3.42 -40.29 6.74
C ASP A 22 -3.61 -39.63 5.36
N PRO A 23 -3.53 -40.39 4.25
CA PRO A 23 -3.60 -39.84 2.90
C PRO A 23 -4.91 -39.11 2.64
N VAL A 24 -6.00 -39.56 3.27
CA VAL A 24 -7.34 -38.98 3.10
C VAL A 24 -7.38 -37.61 3.77
N ARG A 25 -6.85 -37.46 4.99
CA ARG A 25 -6.77 -36.15 5.66
C ARG A 25 -5.83 -35.18 4.97
N LEU A 26 -4.70 -35.67 4.47
CA LEU A 26 -3.78 -34.83 3.68
C LEU A 26 -4.43 -34.37 2.37
N PHE A 27 -5.14 -35.26 1.69
CA PHE A 27 -5.90 -34.92 0.50
C PHE A 27 -7.01 -33.91 0.80
N MET A 28 -7.82 -34.15 1.84
CA MET A 28 -8.86 -33.21 2.29
C MET A 28 -8.26 -31.83 2.61
N GLY A 29 -7.18 -31.79 3.39
CA GLY A 29 -6.49 -30.54 3.71
C GLY A 29 -5.96 -29.82 2.47
N LYS A 30 -5.40 -30.58 1.51
CA LYS A 30 -4.97 -30.03 0.22
C LYS A 30 -6.15 -29.45 -0.57
N THR A 31 -7.26 -30.17 -0.70
CA THR A 31 -8.44 -29.69 -1.43
C THR A 31 -9.06 -28.46 -0.76
N SER A 32 -9.11 -28.42 0.57
CA SER A 32 -9.56 -27.22 1.31
C SER A 32 -8.62 -26.02 1.10
N LEU A 33 -7.30 -26.25 1.01
CA LEU A 33 -6.36 -25.18 0.68
C LEU A 33 -6.50 -24.72 -0.79
N GLU A 34 -6.74 -25.65 -1.70
CA GLU A 34 -6.97 -25.35 -3.11
C GLU A 34 -8.26 -24.55 -3.33
N SER A 35 -9.33 -24.85 -2.60
CA SER A 35 -10.56 -24.05 -2.66
C SER A 35 -10.35 -22.65 -2.07
N VAL A 36 -9.63 -22.51 -0.96
CA VAL A 36 -9.29 -21.19 -0.39
C VAL A 36 -8.41 -20.38 -1.35
N LYS A 37 -7.49 -21.01 -2.09
CA LYS A 37 -6.68 -20.33 -3.11
C LYS A 37 -7.48 -19.73 -4.25
N GLN A 38 -8.70 -20.23 -4.49
CA GLN A 38 -9.62 -19.70 -5.48
C GLN A 38 -10.54 -18.61 -4.92
N SER A 39 -10.53 -18.37 -3.61
CA SER A 39 -11.32 -17.31 -2.99
C SER A 39 -10.83 -15.92 -3.41
N GLU A 40 -11.77 -14.99 -3.58
CA GLU A 40 -11.49 -13.60 -3.95
C GLU A 40 -10.57 -12.91 -2.95
N LEU A 41 -10.75 -13.18 -1.65
CA LEU A 41 -9.87 -12.69 -0.59
C LEU A 41 -8.41 -13.13 -0.76
N TYR A 42 -8.19 -14.39 -1.14
CA TYR A 42 -6.84 -14.88 -1.38
C TYR A 42 -6.22 -14.24 -2.62
N LEU A 43 -6.99 -14.09 -3.71
CA LEU A 43 -6.53 -13.44 -4.94
C LEU A 43 -6.17 -11.98 -4.69
N LEU A 44 -7.01 -11.24 -3.97
CA LEU A 44 -6.73 -9.86 -3.56
C LEU A 44 -5.47 -9.77 -2.68
N GLY A 45 -5.33 -10.67 -1.70
CA GLY A 45 -4.13 -10.74 -0.87
C GLY A 45 -2.87 -11.00 -1.70
N LYS A 46 -2.96 -11.88 -2.71
CA LYS A 46 -1.87 -12.17 -3.63
C LYS A 46 -1.52 -10.95 -4.49
N GLU A 47 -2.51 -10.21 -5.00
CA GLU A 47 -2.33 -8.94 -5.72
C GLU A 47 -1.61 -7.91 -4.84
N LYS A 48 -2.05 -7.73 -3.59
CA LYS A 48 -1.39 -6.83 -2.63
C LYS A 48 0.07 -7.21 -2.36
N ILE A 49 0.36 -8.50 -2.20
CA ILE A 49 1.74 -8.98 -2.01
C ILE A 49 2.59 -8.68 -3.25
N ALA A 50 2.06 -8.92 -4.45
CA ALA A 50 2.76 -8.64 -5.70
C ALA A 50 3.04 -7.13 -5.85
N PHE A 51 2.05 -6.29 -5.56
CA PHE A 51 2.19 -4.83 -5.54
C PHE A 51 3.27 -4.36 -4.57
N ARG A 52 3.24 -4.83 -3.32
CA ARG A 52 4.26 -4.50 -2.30
C ARG A 52 5.66 -4.86 -2.75
N LYS A 53 5.80 -6.02 -3.40
CA LYS A 53 7.09 -6.46 -3.95
C LYS A 53 7.56 -5.53 -5.06
N ALA A 54 6.69 -5.17 -6.01
CA ALA A 54 7.01 -4.26 -7.10
C ALA A 54 7.42 -2.87 -6.60
N VAL A 55 6.68 -2.31 -5.63
CA VAL A 55 7.00 -1.03 -4.98
C VAL A 55 8.37 -1.10 -4.30
N LYS A 56 8.65 -2.17 -3.55
CA LYS A 56 9.93 -2.35 -2.85
C LYS A 56 11.10 -2.46 -3.82
N GLU A 57 10.92 -3.13 -4.95
CA GLU A 57 11.93 -3.21 -6.00
C GLU A 57 12.18 -1.85 -6.65
N SER A 58 11.11 -1.09 -6.92
CA SER A 58 11.21 0.26 -7.47
C SER A 58 11.93 1.24 -6.55
N ILE A 59 11.62 1.23 -5.25
CA ILE A 59 12.29 2.10 -4.26
C ILE A 59 13.79 1.77 -4.16
N LYS A 60 14.17 0.49 -4.29
CA LYS A 60 15.55 0.03 -4.23
C LYS A 60 16.35 0.30 -5.50
N ASP A 61 15.70 0.67 -6.60
CA ASP A 61 16.42 1.05 -7.80
C ASP A 61 17.22 2.32 -7.53
N ALA A 62 18.55 2.18 -7.58
CA ALA A 62 19.51 3.23 -7.33
C ALA A 62 20.26 3.62 -8.61
N SER A 63 19.75 3.24 -9.79
CA SER A 63 20.37 3.57 -11.07
C SER A 63 20.58 5.08 -11.22
N ASN A 64 21.66 5.48 -11.88
CA ASN A 64 21.98 6.89 -12.10
C ASN A 64 20.88 7.61 -12.91
N GLU A 65 20.18 6.87 -13.76
CA GLU A 65 19.05 7.39 -14.53
C GLU A 65 17.85 7.70 -13.64
N GLU A 66 17.51 6.77 -12.75
CA GLU A 66 16.47 6.96 -11.74
C GLU A 66 16.76 8.16 -10.83
N GLN A 67 18.01 8.30 -10.38
CA GLN A 67 18.43 9.46 -9.56
C GLN A 67 18.19 10.78 -10.30
N ARG A 68 18.54 10.87 -11.59
CA ARG A 68 18.29 12.07 -12.42
C ARG A 68 16.80 12.37 -12.55
N ARG A 69 15.95 11.35 -12.73
CA ARG A 69 14.50 11.56 -12.78
C ARG A 69 13.97 12.09 -11.45
N ARG A 70 14.44 11.53 -10.32
CA ARG A 70 14.08 12.01 -8.96
C ARG A 70 14.52 13.45 -8.72
N GLU A 71 15.67 13.86 -9.24
CA GLU A 71 16.13 15.26 -9.17
C GLU A 71 15.21 16.22 -9.91
N GLY A 72 14.61 15.80 -11.03
CA GLY A 72 13.59 16.59 -11.74
C GLY A 72 12.43 16.97 -10.83
N PHE A 73 11.89 15.99 -10.10
CA PHE A 73 10.79 16.20 -9.17
C PHE A 73 11.14 17.11 -7.99
N ARG A 74 12.40 17.09 -7.50
CA ARG A 74 12.82 17.89 -6.34
C ARG A 74 12.58 19.39 -6.53
N THR A 75 12.65 19.88 -7.77
CA THR A 75 12.44 21.30 -8.08
C THR A 75 11.00 21.75 -7.79
N ASP A 76 10.04 20.84 -7.97
CA ASP A 76 8.60 21.13 -7.79
C ASP A 76 8.09 20.76 -6.40
N VAL A 77 8.97 20.25 -5.53
CA VAL A 77 8.62 19.88 -4.17
C VAL A 77 8.50 21.14 -3.30
N PRO A 78 7.34 21.38 -2.65
CA PRO A 78 7.19 22.51 -1.75
C PRO A 78 8.20 22.45 -0.60
N VAL A 79 8.65 23.61 -0.13
CA VAL A 79 9.61 23.71 0.98
C VAL A 79 8.97 23.20 2.27
N GLU A 80 9.73 22.45 3.06
CA GLU A 80 9.24 21.93 4.34
C GLU A 80 9.14 23.05 5.37
N PRO A 81 7.99 23.22 6.06
CA PRO A 81 7.86 24.23 7.09
C PRO A 81 8.69 23.88 8.33
N PRO A 82 9.15 24.90 9.08
CA PRO A 82 9.89 24.67 10.31
C PRO A 82 9.01 24.01 11.38
N ALA A 83 9.63 23.21 12.24
CA ALA A 83 8.94 22.51 13.31
C ALA A 83 8.16 23.49 14.21
N GLY A 84 6.86 23.23 14.40
CA GLY A 84 5.99 24.06 15.25
C GLY A 84 5.47 25.34 14.60
N ALA A 85 5.69 25.54 13.29
CA ALA A 85 5.02 26.62 12.56
C ALA A 85 3.50 26.48 12.62
N ALA A 86 2.79 27.61 12.70
CA ALA A 86 1.34 27.62 12.58
C ALA A 86 0.91 27.22 11.14
N GLY A 87 -0.21 26.52 11.02
CA GLY A 87 -0.74 26.11 9.71
C GLY A 87 -0.06 24.88 9.11
N THR A 88 0.80 24.16 9.85
CA THR A 88 1.41 22.93 9.33
C THR A 88 0.48 21.74 9.44
N THR A 89 0.57 20.82 8.47
CA THR A 89 0.02 19.46 8.52
C THR A 89 1.15 18.44 8.43
N SER A 90 1.02 17.36 9.21
CA SER A 90 1.89 16.20 9.10
C SER A 90 1.24 15.16 8.19
N VAL A 91 1.86 14.89 7.04
CA VAL A 91 1.39 13.87 6.09
C VAL A 91 2.26 12.62 6.21
N ARG A 92 1.65 11.48 6.49
CA ARG A 92 2.26 10.16 6.42
C ARG A 92 1.69 9.43 5.21
N VAL A 93 2.58 8.86 4.40
CA VAL A 93 2.22 8.08 3.21
C VAL A 93 2.74 6.66 3.35
N TYR A 94 1.84 5.69 3.26
CA TYR A 94 2.14 4.26 3.24
C TYR A 94 2.30 3.81 1.79
N CYS A 95 3.47 3.26 1.46
CA CYS A 95 3.81 2.76 0.14
C CYS A 95 4.29 1.30 0.29
N GLY A 96 3.35 0.38 0.23
CA GLY A 96 3.60 -1.04 0.50
C GLY A 96 4.05 -1.28 1.95
N ASP A 97 5.28 -1.75 2.15
CA ASP A 97 5.86 -1.98 3.49
C ASP A 97 6.66 -0.77 4.02
N ALA A 98 6.84 0.27 3.20
CA ALA A 98 7.54 1.49 3.59
C ALA A 98 6.53 2.58 3.96
N ASP A 99 6.84 3.39 4.97
CA ASP A 99 6.15 4.65 5.21
C ASP A 99 7.12 5.82 5.20
N VAL A 100 6.67 6.94 4.65
CA VAL A 100 7.38 8.21 4.68
C VAL A 100 6.50 9.26 5.32
N ARG A 101 7.13 10.16 6.07
CA ARG A 101 6.43 11.23 6.78
C ARG A 101 7.14 12.55 6.53
N ARG A 102 6.36 13.59 6.28
CA ARG A 102 6.86 14.95 6.10
C ARG A 102 5.81 15.98 6.48
N ASN A 103 6.28 17.14 6.94
CA ASN A 103 5.39 18.26 7.20
C ASN A 103 5.16 19.10 5.93
N PHE A 104 3.96 19.61 5.78
CA PHE A 104 3.55 20.52 4.72
C PHE A 104 2.81 21.71 5.32
N GLN A 105 2.74 22.83 4.61
CA GLN A 105 1.79 23.89 4.93
C GLN A 105 0.37 23.45 4.55
N SER A 106 -0.65 23.95 5.25
CA SER A 106 -2.06 23.59 5.01
C SER A 106 -2.57 23.99 3.62
N ASP A 107 -1.97 25.02 3.03
CA ASP A 107 -2.27 25.54 1.68
C ASP A 107 -1.47 24.86 0.57
N HIS A 108 -0.50 24.00 0.90
CA HIS A 108 0.14 23.14 -0.10
C HIS A 108 -0.88 22.20 -0.73
N THR A 109 -0.62 21.78 -1.98
CA THR A 109 -1.53 20.94 -2.76
C THR A 109 -1.15 19.47 -2.70
N LEU A 110 -2.10 18.59 -3.03
CA LEU A 110 -1.84 17.16 -3.18
C LEU A 110 -0.76 16.87 -4.22
N LYS A 111 -0.72 17.65 -5.31
CA LYS A 111 0.35 17.60 -6.32
C LYS A 111 1.74 17.74 -5.69
N GLY A 112 1.92 18.66 -4.75
CA GLY A 112 3.19 18.84 -4.04
C GLY A 112 3.59 17.60 -3.22
N VAL A 113 2.61 16.89 -2.65
CA VAL A 113 2.85 15.61 -1.96
C VAL A 113 3.27 14.53 -2.96
N ILE A 114 2.61 14.43 -4.12
CA ILE A 114 2.95 13.47 -5.18
C ILE A 114 4.37 13.72 -5.71
N MET A 115 4.73 14.97 -5.99
CA MET A 115 6.09 15.33 -6.42
C MET A 115 7.13 14.97 -5.34
N TRP A 116 6.80 15.16 -4.06
CA TRP A 116 7.66 14.76 -2.95
C TRP A 116 7.88 13.25 -2.89
N LEU A 117 6.84 12.45 -3.12
CA LEU A 117 6.94 10.99 -3.20
C LEU A 117 7.82 10.57 -4.38
N GLY A 118 7.64 11.22 -5.55
CA GLY A 118 8.49 11.04 -6.72
C GLY A 118 9.97 11.29 -6.44
N ALA A 119 10.27 12.41 -5.79
CA ALA A 119 11.63 12.83 -5.45
C ALA A 119 12.29 11.95 -4.37
N THR A 120 11.50 11.42 -3.43
CA THR A 120 12.02 10.73 -2.23
C THR A 120 12.09 9.22 -2.42
N LEU A 121 11.07 8.61 -3.00
CA LEU A 121 10.90 7.17 -3.04
C LEU A 121 11.22 6.59 -4.41
N SER A 122 10.56 7.06 -5.47
CA SER A 122 10.70 6.51 -6.83
C SER A 122 10.06 7.44 -7.85
N SER A 123 10.74 7.68 -8.98
CA SER A 123 10.24 8.52 -10.07
C SER A 123 8.98 7.94 -10.73
N ILE A 124 8.77 6.63 -10.60
CA ILE A 124 7.66 5.90 -11.21
C ILE A 124 6.34 6.20 -10.47
N LEU A 125 6.40 6.64 -9.21
CA LEU A 125 5.22 6.91 -8.37
C LEU A 125 4.27 7.95 -9.00
N PRO A 126 4.73 9.19 -9.31
CA PRO A 126 3.89 10.17 -9.99
C PRO A 126 3.32 9.65 -11.32
N GLU A 127 4.14 8.99 -12.13
CA GLU A 127 3.72 8.45 -13.43
C GLU A 127 2.58 7.43 -13.28
N LYS A 128 2.71 6.47 -12.34
CA LYS A 128 1.70 5.44 -12.10
C LYS A 128 0.40 5.98 -11.50
N LEU A 129 0.49 7.06 -10.74
CA LEU A 129 -0.68 7.76 -10.19
C LEU A 129 -1.39 8.57 -11.28
N ASP A 130 -0.64 9.22 -12.18
CA ASP A 130 -1.20 9.98 -13.31
C ASP A 130 -1.79 9.04 -14.38
N GLU A 131 -1.21 7.86 -14.61
CA GLU A 131 -1.76 6.82 -15.49
C GLU A 131 -3.00 6.13 -14.91
N GLY A 132 -3.29 6.33 -13.62
CA GLY A 132 -4.40 5.66 -12.92
C GLY A 132 -4.16 4.17 -12.68
N GLU A 133 -2.92 3.67 -12.84
CA GLU A 133 -2.57 2.31 -12.47
C GLU A 133 -2.53 2.14 -10.94
N TRP A 134 -2.12 3.19 -10.24
CA TRP A 134 -2.07 3.27 -8.78
C TRP A 134 -3.07 4.31 -8.28
N GLU A 135 -3.56 4.10 -7.07
CA GLU A 135 -4.55 4.97 -6.44
C GLU A 135 -4.09 5.44 -5.06
N LEU A 136 -4.52 6.65 -4.68
CA LEU A 136 -4.32 7.20 -3.34
C LEU A 136 -5.60 7.04 -2.54
N VAL A 137 -5.47 6.45 -1.34
CA VAL A 137 -6.58 6.31 -0.40
C VAL A 137 -6.27 7.12 0.84
N ASP A 138 -7.14 8.07 1.16
CA ASP A 138 -7.14 8.75 2.44
C ASP A 138 -7.62 7.79 3.54
N ARG A 139 -6.74 7.53 4.50
CA ARG A 139 -6.95 6.68 5.67
C ARG A 139 -7.01 7.47 6.98
N SER A 140 -7.05 8.80 6.90
CA SER A 140 -7.11 9.67 8.07
C SER A 140 -8.37 9.41 8.91
N TYR A 141 -9.46 8.99 8.26
CA TYR A 141 -10.73 8.68 8.91
C TYR A 141 -11.34 7.39 8.37
N TYR A 142 -12.26 6.80 9.14
CA TYR A 142 -13.08 5.67 8.69
C TYR A 142 -14.47 6.14 8.25
N PRO A 143 -14.99 5.67 7.09
CA PRO A 143 -14.35 4.75 6.15
C PRO A 143 -13.24 5.45 5.33
N PRO A 144 -12.18 4.72 4.92
CA PRO A 144 -11.17 5.27 4.02
C PRO A 144 -11.80 5.77 2.72
N LYS A 145 -11.24 6.83 2.15
CA LYS A 145 -11.79 7.51 0.97
C LYS A 145 -10.78 7.50 -0.17
N LEU A 146 -11.24 7.10 -1.36
CA LEU A 146 -10.44 7.21 -2.58
C LEU A 146 -10.23 8.70 -2.96
N LEU A 147 -8.98 9.08 -3.19
CA LEU A 147 -8.62 10.38 -3.73
C LEU A 147 -8.47 10.25 -5.25
N ASN A 148 -9.41 10.82 -6.00
CA ASN A 148 -9.29 10.88 -7.46
C ASN A 148 -8.22 11.92 -7.85
N VAL A 149 -7.00 11.45 -8.10
CA VAL A 149 -5.81 12.27 -8.36
C VAL A 149 -6.06 13.30 -9.46
N GLU A 150 -6.72 12.94 -10.56
CA GLU A 150 -7.01 13.86 -11.66
C GLU A 150 -7.82 15.09 -11.23
N GLN A 151 -8.78 14.88 -10.33
CA GLN A 151 -9.71 15.91 -9.87
C GLN A 151 -9.13 16.73 -8.71
N VAL A 152 -8.37 16.09 -7.82
CA VAL A 152 -7.98 16.68 -6.54
C VAL A 152 -6.51 17.08 -6.45
N LYS A 153 -5.67 16.80 -7.47
CA LYS A 153 -4.23 17.12 -7.43
C LYS A 153 -3.93 18.59 -7.10
N ASP A 154 -4.72 19.52 -7.63
CA ASP A 154 -4.53 20.96 -7.43
C ASP A 154 -5.28 21.49 -6.19
N SER A 155 -6.01 20.63 -5.48
CA SER A 155 -6.67 20.97 -4.23
C SER A 155 -5.66 21.04 -3.08
N THR A 156 -5.88 21.97 -2.15
CA THR A 156 -5.04 22.11 -0.96
C THR A 156 -5.27 20.97 0.02
N LEU A 157 -4.27 20.67 0.86
CA LEU A 157 -4.39 19.65 1.90
C LEU A 157 -5.51 19.98 2.89
N MET A 158 -5.74 21.27 3.16
CA MET A 158 -6.90 21.73 3.94
C MET A 158 -8.22 21.42 3.24
N ALA A 159 -8.35 21.70 1.94
CA ALA A 159 -9.58 21.42 1.18
C ALA A 159 -9.90 19.93 1.10
N LEU A 160 -8.86 19.08 1.17
CA LEU A 160 -8.99 17.63 1.19
C LEU A 160 -9.22 17.04 2.59
N ASN A 161 -9.33 17.87 3.64
CA ASN A 161 -9.43 17.44 5.05
C ASN A 161 -8.24 16.60 5.54
N ILE A 162 -7.05 16.81 4.95
CA ILE A 162 -5.77 16.17 5.30
C ILE A 162 -5.02 17.02 6.35
N TRP A 163 -5.66 18.06 6.87
CA TRP A 163 -5.19 18.89 8.00
C TRP A 163 -6.07 18.60 9.23
N PRO A 164 -5.52 18.48 10.45
CA PRO A 164 -4.14 18.83 10.88
C PRO A 164 -3.10 17.71 10.69
N SER A 165 -3.54 16.51 10.36
CA SER A 165 -2.67 15.38 10.03
C SER A 165 -3.37 14.49 9.02
N GLY A 166 -2.60 13.93 8.09
CA GLY A 166 -3.10 13.09 7.03
C GLY A 166 -2.38 11.76 6.95
N GLU A 167 -3.14 10.69 6.78
CA GLU A 167 -2.63 9.36 6.47
C GLU A 167 -3.11 8.93 5.08
N ILE A 168 -2.19 8.67 4.16
CA ILE A 168 -2.50 8.30 2.77
C ILE A 168 -1.88 6.93 2.49
N GLU A 169 -2.61 6.02 1.88
CA GLU A 169 -2.07 4.74 1.37
C GLU A 169 -2.03 4.75 -0.15
N ILE A 170 -0.94 4.24 -0.71
CA ILE A 170 -0.78 3.96 -2.13
C ILE A 170 -1.02 2.48 -2.36
N GLN A 171 -1.91 2.17 -3.30
CA GLN A 171 -2.20 0.79 -3.69
C GLN A 171 -2.47 0.69 -5.19
N SER A 172 -2.53 -0.53 -5.71
CA SER A 172 -2.97 -0.79 -7.08
C SER A 172 -4.41 -0.34 -7.30
N ALA A 173 -4.71 0.22 -8.47
CA ALA A 173 -6.05 0.66 -8.81
C ALA A 173 -7.11 -0.45 -8.66
N GLY A 174 -8.29 -0.07 -8.17
CA GLY A 174 -9.42 -0.98 -7.97
C GLY A 174 -9.29 -1.87 -6.74
N THR A 175 -8.20 -1.75 -5.97
CA THR A 175 -8.03 -2.52 -4.73
C THR A 175 -9.01 -2.03 -3.66
N HIS A 176 -9.20 -0.72 -3.55
CA HIS A 176 -10.10 -0.13 -2.56
C HIS A 176 -11.53 -0.61 -2.73
N GLU A 177 -12.02 -0.59 -3.97
CA GLU A 177 -13.38 -0.98 -4.32
C GLU A 177 -13.63 -2.45 -4.02
N LYS A 178 -12.72 -3.34 -4.47
CA LYS A 178 -12.77 -4.78 -4.14
C LYS A 178 -12.81 -5.02 -2.63
N GLU A 179 -12.04 -4.27 -1.84
CA GLU A 179 -12.08 -4.37 -0.38
C GLU A 179 -13.39 -3.92 0.23
N ARG A 180 -14.00 -2.86 -0.31
CA ARG A 180 -15.31 -2.40 0.16
C ARG A 180 -16.40 -3.41 -0.12
N GLU A 181 -16.40 -4.00 -1.32
CA GLU A 181 -17.35 -5.04 -1.73
C GLU A 181 -17.24 -6.27 -0.83
N LEU A 182 -16.01 -6.76 -0.61
CA LEU A 182 -15.75 -7.93 0.24
C LEU A 182 -16.10 -7.70 1.71
N ASN A 183 -15.94 -6.47 2.21
CA ASN A 183 -16.29 -6.10 3.57
C ASN A 183 -17.77 -5.71 3.74
N GLY A 184 -18.57 -5.75 2.67
CA GLY A 184 -20.01 -5.42 2.71
C GLY A 184 -20.30 -3.93 2.96
N ILE A 185 -19.34 -3.04 2.72
CA ILE A 185 -19.49 -1.59 2.95
C ILE A 185 -20.12 -0.97 1.69
N LYS A 186 -21.46 -0.95 1.64
CA LYS A 186 -22.22 -0.23 0.60
C LYS A 186 -22.38 1.25 0.96
N GLU A 187 -22.14 2.13 0.00
CA GLU A 187 -22.45 3.55 0.12
C GLU A 187 -23.98 3.75 0.18
N LYS A 188 -24.42 4.63 1.07
CA LYS A 188 -25.80 5.14 1.10
C LYS A 188 -25.90 6.36 0.21
#